data_AF-A0A0R3X8I7-F1
#
_entry.id   AF-A0A0R3X8I7-F1
#
_cell.length_a   1.000
_cell.length_b   1.000
_cell.length_c   1.000
_cell.angle_alpha   90.00
_cell.angle_beta   90.00
_cell.angle_gamma   90.00
#
_symmetry.space_group_name_H-M   'P 1'
#
loop_
_entity.id
_entity.type
_entity.pdbx_description
1 polymer ?
#
loop_
_entity_poly.entity_id
_entity_poly.type
_entity_poly.pdbx_seq_one_letter_code
_entity_poly.pdbx_strand_id
1 'polypeptide(L)'
;MTAAGTPSWINDILSQLFIRDAKQSRGYRSIVDYYTGVRDRVFRLDAVNARLERENKRLSAKVEAGRIVANLPNPSELESKVLNLQEEVINLHRQIDKLQCEAKEKQNKIEEQTNRIKELNNLLAESNKINRTCMETIEHLKSANSTLLDEQTANALTVERLEYDKRELVEERTQYLAQITFLQKQIEDLKNTESDMRLQLQRELIHRGLLDAACMPLSVEESPSDQKCRTLSSLPDVIAFSITTADDVNCVRISPSGDLFSYGGLDRKVWLCNIKGGG
;
A
#
# COMPACT_ATOMS: atom_id res chain seq x y z
N MET A 1 -35.35 -16.10 47.59
CA MET A 1 -36.42 -16.12 46.58
C MET A 1 -36.69 -14.70 46.13
N THR A 2 -36.44 -14.46 44.85
CA THR A 2 -36.92 -13.38 43.96
C THR A 2 -36.97 -11.95 44.49
N ALA A 3 -35.92 -11.20 44.12
CA ALA A 3 -36.02 -9.77 43.84
C ALA A 3 -37.17 -9.52 42.87
N ALA A 4 -38.25 -8.89 43.33
CA ALA A 4 -39.26 -8.33 42.46
C ALA A 4 -38.63 -7.10 41.81
N GLY A 5 -38.11 -7.28 40.59
CA GLY A 5 -37.57 -6.20 39.77
C GLY A 5 -38.61 -5.10 39.65
N THR A 6 -38.19 -3.86 39.91
CA THR A 6 -39.02 -2.69 39.65
C THR A 6 -39.52 -2.77 38.20
N PRO A 7 -40.84 -2.64 37.94
CA PRO A 7 -41.40 -2.63 36.60
C PRO A 7 -40.61 -1.69 35.69
N SER A 8 -40.28 -2.10 34.46
CA SER A 8 -39.37 -1.33 33.59
C SER A 8 -39.81 0.11 33.38
N TRP A 9 -41.14 0.35 33.32
CA TRP A 9 -41.72 1.67 33.19
C TRP A 9 -41.44 2.59 34.39
N ILE A 10 -41.30 2.06 35.60
CA ILE A 10 -40.92 2.84 36.79
C ILE A 10 -39.47 3.31 36.66
N ASN A 11 -38.58 2.42 36.22
CA ASN A 11 -37.18 2.78 35.99
C ASN A 11 -37.02 3.78 34.84
N ASP A 12 -37.87 3.69 33.80
CA ASP A 12 -37.89 4.63 32.68
C ASP A 12 -38.38 6.02 33.13
N ILE A 13 -39.46 6.10 33.92
CA ILE A 13 -39.94 7.37 34.48
C ILE A 13 -38.90 7.99 35.42
N LEU A 14 -38.28 7.19 36.29
CA LEU A 14 -37.22 7.67 37.18
C LEU A 14 -36.02 8.18 36.40
N SER A 15 -35.62 7.49 35.33
CA SER A 15 -34.52 7.93 34.46
C SER A 15 -34.87 9.24 33.73
N GLN A 16 -36.09 9.37 33.21
CA GLN A 16 -36.55 10.62 32.58
C GLN A 16 -36.62 11.77 33.58
N LEU A 17 -37.09 11.52 34.80
CA LEU A 17 -37.10 12.51 35.88
C LEU A 17 -35.69 12.91 36.30
N PHE A 18 -34.76 11.96 36.38
CA PHE A 18 -33.36 12.22 36.72
C PHE A 18 -32.66 13.03 35.63
N ILE A 19 -32.89 12.71 34.36
CA ILE A 19 -32.37 13.48 33.21
C ILE A 19 -32.99 14.89 33.20
N ARG A 20 -34.29 15.01 33.46
CA ARG A 20 -34.98 16.30 33.54
C ARG A 20 -34.42 17.14 34.68
N ASP A 21 -34.26 16.55 35.86
CA ASP A 21 -33.71 17.22 37.04
C ASP A 21 -32.25 17.62 36.80
N ALA A 22 -31.43 16.75 36.22
CA ALA A 22 -30.06 17.08 35.84
C ALA A 22 -30.02 18.25 34.82
N LYS A 23 -30.92 18.27 33.83
CA LYS A 23 -30.97 19.33 32.81
C LYS A 23 -31.47 20.65 33.38
N GLN A 24 -32.52 20.62 34.21
CA GLN A 24 -33.13 21.81 34.80
C GLN A 24 -32.27 22.37 35.94
N SER A 25 -31.72 21.52 36.81
CA SER A 25 -30.94 21.93 37.98
C SER A 25 -29.51 22.36 37.62
N ARG A 26 -28.93 21.91 36.50
CA ARG A 26 -27.57 22.29 36.08
C ARG A 26 -27.41 23.79 35.84
N GLY A 27 -28.42 24.46 35.27
CA GLY A 27 -28.37 25.89 34.99
C GLY A 27 -28.46 26.76 36.24
N TYR A 28 -29.12 26.27 37.29
CA TYR A 28 -29.36 27.02 38.53
C TYR A 28 -28.45 26.58 39.70
N ARG A 29 -27.61 25.56 39.51
CA ARG A 29 -26.76 25.01 40.58
C ARG A 29 -25.86 26.06 41.23
N SER A 30 -25.25 26.93 40.42
CA SER A 30 -24.43 28.05 40.90
C SER A 30 -25.22 29.03 41.77
N ILE A 31 -26.47 29.33 41.41
CA ILE A 31 -27.34 30.24 42.17
C ILE A 31 -27.79 29.58 43.48
N VAL A 32 -28.11 28.28 43.44
CA VAL A 32 -28.48 27.50 44.62
C VAL A 32 -27.32 27.42 45.61
N ASP A 33 -26.11 27.09 45.14
CA ASP A 33 -24.90 27.00 45.96
C ASP A 33 -24.51 28.37 46.55
N TYR A 34 -24.70 29.45 45.79
CA TYR A 34 -24.48 30.80 46.30
C TYR A 34 -25.49 31.17 47.39
N TYR A 35 -26.78 30.90 47.16
CA TYR A 35 -27.85 31.20 48.11
C TYR A 35 -27.72 30.40 49.41
N THR A 36 -27.37 29.10 49.34
CA THR A 36 -27.07 28.30 50.53
C THR A 36 -25.86 28.85 51.27
N GLY A 37 -24.79 29.25 50.57
CA GLY A 37 -23.61 29.86 51.19
C GLY A 37 -23.86 31.25 51.82
N VAL A 38 -24.81 32.03 51.29
CA VAL A 38 -25.25 33.30 51.92
C VAL A 38 -26.09 33.01 53.16
N ARG A 39 -27.05 32.07 53.06
CA ARG A 39 -27.88 31.63 54.18
C ARG A 39 -27.03 31.15 55.37
N ASP A 40 -26.02 30.32 55.12
CA ASP A 40 -25.13 29.83 56.16
C ASP A 40 -24.29 30.95 56.81
N ARG A 41 -23.91 31.97 56.03
CA ARG A 41 -23.23 33.16 56.56
C ARG A 41 -24.14 33.97 57.49
N VAL A 42 -25.40 34.16 57.11
CA VAL A 42 -26.40 34.86 57.94
C VAL A 42 -26.59 34.11 59.26
N PHE A 43 -26.77 32.79 59.24
CA PHE A 43 -26.88 32.00 60.47
C PHE A 43 -25.66 32.12 61.39
N ARG A 44 -24.44 32.13 60.81
CA ARG A 44 -23.21 32.35 61.60
C ARG A 44 -23.16 33.74 62.21
N LEU A 45 -23.55 34.77 61.44
CA LEU A 45 -23.58 36.15 61.93
C LEU A 45 -24.62 36.33 63.05
N ASP A 46 -25.80 35.72 62.93
CA ASP A 46 -26.82 35.76 63.98
C ASP A 46 -26.33 35.11 65.29
N ALA A 47 -25.63 33.97 65.18
CA ALA A 47 -25.04 33.30 66.35
C ALA A 47 -23.95 34.16 67.02
N VAL A 48 -23.13 34.86 66.23
CA VAL A 48 -22.10 35.79 66.72
C VAL A 48 -22.73 37.03 67.35
N ASN A 49 -23.75 37.64 66.71
CA ASN A 49 -24.48 38.78 67.26
C ASN A 49 -25.14 38.42 68.60
N ALA A 50 -25.81 37.28 68.69
CA ALA A 50 -26.40 36.82 69.95
C ALA A 50 -25.35 36.62 71.07
N ARG A 51 -24.11 36.24 70.71
CA ARG A 51 -23.00 36.15 71.66
C ARG A 51 -22.51 37.53 72.09
N LEU A 52 -22.30 38.44 71.14
CA LEU A 52 -21.87 39.80 71.42
C LEU A 52 -22.90 40.55 72.27
N GLU A 53 -24.19 40.38 72.01
CA GLU A 53 -25.25 40.97 72.84
C GLU A 53 -25.22 40.46 74.29
N ARG A 54 -24.95 39.16 74.49
CA ARG A 54 -24.77 38.58 75.84
C ARG A 54 -23.54 39.14 76.53
N GLU A 55 -22.42 39.27 75.82
CA GLU A 55 -21.20 39.87 76.36
C GLU A 55 -21.39 41.36 76.67
N ASN A 56 -22.09 42.10 75.82
CA ASN A 56 -22.33 43.52 75.99
C ASN A 56 -23.29 43.79 77.17
N LYS A 57 -24.33 42.97 77.34
CA LYS A 57 -25.18 42.99 78.54
C LYS A 57 -24.38 42.66 79.81
N ARG A 58 -23.46 41.70 79.74
CA ARG A 58 -22.57 41.36 80.86
C ARG A 58 -21.60 42.48 81.22
N LEU A 59 -21.02 43.15 80.21
CA LEU A 59 -20.09 44.25 80.40
C LEU A 59 -20.83 45.51 80.89
N SER A 60 -21.99 45.83 80.32
CA SER A 60 -22.86 46.91 80.78
C SER A 60 -23.28 46.70 82.23
N ALA A 61 -23.66 45.48 82.64
CA ALA A 61 -23.94 45.16 84.04
C ALA A 61 -22.72 45.31 84.97
N LYS A 62 -21.49 45.10 84.47
CA LYS A 62 -20.25 45.32 85.23
C LYS A 62 -19.89 46.80 85.35
N VAL A 63 -20.22 47.61 84.35
CA VAL A 63 -20.03 49.07 84.36
C VAL A 63 -21.05 49.73 85.29
N GLU A 64 -22.30 49.29 85.25
CA GLU A 64 -23.38 49.76 86.14
C GLU A 64 -23.15 49.37 87.62
N ALA A 65 -22.45 48.24 87.86
CA ALA A 65 -22.11 47.76 89.21
C ALA A 65 -20.91 48.48 89.88
N GLY A 66 -20.46 49.62 89.35
CA GLY A 66 -19.65 50.58 90.11
C GLY A 66 -18.32 50.07 90.66
N ARG A 67 -17.28 50.04 89.81
CA ARG A 67 -15.88 50.24 90.25
C ARG A 67 -15.13 51.05 89.19
N ILE A 68 -15.33 52.36 89.22
CA ILE A 68 -14.34 53.32 88.72
C ILE A 68 -13.92 54.17 89.91
N VAL A 69 -13.31 53.50 90.90
CA VAL A 69 -12.47 54.17 91.90
C VAL A 69 -11.04 54.00 91.43
N ALA A 70 -10.40 55.12 91.22
CA ALA A 70 -9.03 55.29 90.78
C ALA A 70 -8.05 54.42 91.59
N ASN A 71 -7.62 53.31 90.99
CA ASN A 71 -6.28 52.79 91.25
C ASN A 71 -5.38 53.46 90.23
N LEU A 72 -4.78 54.60 90.59
CA LEU A 72 -3.59 55.06 89.86
C LEU A 72 -2.52 53.98 90.07
N PRO A 73 -2.05 53.30 89.00
CA PRO A 73 -1.06 52.25 89.16
C PRO A 73 0.26 52.87 89.62
N ASN A 74 1.01 52.14 90.46
CA ASN A 74 2.32 52.58 90.91
C ASN A 74 3.22 52.91 89.70
N PRO A 75 4.02 53.99 89.72
CA PRO A 75 4.85 54.39 88.58
C PRO A 75 5.83 53.29 88.14
N SER A 76 6.34 52.49 89.07
CA SER A 76 7.20 51.33 88.79
C SER A 76 6.45 50.18 88.08
N GLU A 77 5.17 49.97 88.38
CA GLU A 77 4.34 48.98 87.68
C GLU A 77 3.98 49.44 86.25
N LEU A 78 3.83 50.74 86.04
CA LEU A 78 3.70 51.32 84.70
C LEU A 78 4.97 51.12 83.88
N GLU A 79 6.14 51.41 84.44
CA GLU A 79 7.43 51.22 83.76
C GLU A 79 7.67 49.75 83.37
N SER A 80 7.38 48.80 84.27
CA SER A 80 7.45 47.37 83.95
C SER A 80 6.48 46.97 82.83
N LYS A 81 5.25 47.50 82.83
CA LYS A 81 4.30 47.26 81.74
C LYS A 81 4.77 47.85 80.41
N VAL A 82 5.37 49.03 80.42
CA VAL A 82 5.92 49.67 79.21
C VAL A 82 7.05 48.83 78.62
N LEU A 83 7.95 48.32 79.45
CA LEU A 83 9.02 47.41 79.00
C LEU A 83 8.47 46.10 78.42
N ASN A 84 7.51 45.47 79.09
CA ASN A 84 6.88 44.23 78.60
C ASN A 84 6.17 44.46 77.26
N LEU A 85 5.46 45.58 77.12
CA LEU A 85 4.81 45.95 75.85
C LEU A 85 5.84 46.25 74.75
N GLN A 86 6.97 46.89 75.08
CA GLN A 86 8.06 47.07 74.12
C GLN A 86 8.64 45.73 73.66
N GLU A 87 8.86 44.79 74.58
CA GLU A 87 9.35 43.45 74.24
C GLU A 87 8.34 42.68 73.37
N GLU A 88 7.04 42.76 73.68
CA GLU A 88 5.98 42.18 72.86
C GLU A 88 5.95 42.80 71.46
N VAL A 89 6.06 44.13 71.34
CA VAL A 89 6.14 44.82 70.05
C VAL A 89 7.35 44.37 69.25
N ILE A 90 8.52 44.20 69.88
CA ILE A 90 9.73 43.70 69.20
C ILE A 90 9.51 42.26 68.71
N ASN A 91 8.90 41.40 69.53
CA ASN A 91 8.61 40.01 69.15
C ASN A 91 7.59 39.93 68.01
N LEU A 92 6.56 40.78 68.03
CA LEU A 92 5.59 40.88 66.93
C LEU A 92 6.26 41.37 65.64
N HIS A 93 7.15 42.37 65.69
CA HIS A 93 7.91 42.81 64.52
C HIS A 93 8.77 41.69 63.95
N ARG A 94 9.49 40.93 64.79
CA ARG A 94 10.26 39.76 64.35
C ARG A 94 9.36 38.70 63.70
N GLN A 95 8.16 38.49 64.24
CA GLN A 95 7.20 37.57 63.67
C GLN A 95 6.66 38.05 62.32
N ILE A 96 6.39 39.35 62.18
CA ILE A 96 5.99 39.99 60.92
C ILE A 96 7.10 39.80 59.87
N ASP A 97 8.35 40.10 60.22
CA ASP A 97 9.49 39.94 59.31
C ASP A 97 9.63 38.49 58.83
N LYS A 98 9.50 37.53 59.75
CA LYS A 98 9.53 36.10 59.41
C LYS A 98 8.40 35.72 58.46
N LEU A 99 7.16 36.12 58.76
CA LEU A 99 6.00 35.85 57.92
C LEU A 99 6.14 36.52 56.55
N GLN A 100 6.75 37.71 56.49
CA GLN A 100 6.98 38.43 55.24
C GLN A 100 8.05 37.75 54.37
N CYS A 101 9.10 37.18 54.96
CA CYS A 101 10.05 36.33 54.24
C CYS A 101 9.38 35.05 53.70
N GLU A 102 8.61 34.34 54.54
CA GLU A 102 7.88 33.14 54.12
C GLU A 102 6.87 33.44 53.00
N ALA A 103 6.18 34.60 53.06
CA ALA A 103 5.26 35.03 52.02
C ALA A 103 5.99 35.30 50.69
N LYS A 104 7.16 35.95 50.72
CA LYS A 104 7.99 36.19 49.52
C LYS A 104 8.48 34.88 48.91
N GLU A 105 8.96 33.94 49.73
CA GLU A 105 9.41 32.63 49.25
C GLU A 105 8.27 31.85 48.57
N LYS A 106 7.08 31.82 49.19
CA LYS A 106 5.90 31.19 48.59
C LYS A 106 5.47 31.88 47.30
N GLN A 107 5.54 33.22 47.25
CA GLN A 107 5.24 33.98 46.05
C GLN A 107 6.19 33.62 44.89
N ASN A 108 7.50 33.55 45.16
CA ASN A 108 8.48 33.12 44.17
C ASN A 108 8.21 31.70 43.65
N LYS A 109 7.83 30.78 44.56
CA LYS A 109 7.49 29.41 44.19
C LYS A 109 6.23 29.32 43.34
N ILE A 110 5.22 30.14 43.63
CA ILE A 110 4.01 30.26 42.81
C ILE A 110 4.37 30.77 41.41
N GLU A 111 5.23 31.79 41.32
CA GLU A 111 5.66 32.35 40.03
C GLU A 111 6.44 31.32 39.19
N GLU A 112 7.37 30.59 39.81
CA GLU A 112 8.11 29.49 39.18
C GLU A 112 7.16 28.39 38.66
N GLN A 113 6.22 27.95 39.49
CA GLN A 113 5.21 26.96 39.10
C GLN A 113 4.31 27.49 37.98
N THR A 114 3.94 28.77 38.02
CA THR A 114 3.13 29.41 36.98
C THR A 114 3.87 29.43 35.64
N ASN A 115 5.16 29.74 35.66
CA ASN A 115 6.00 29.71 34.45
C ASN A 115 6.14 28.28 33.92
N ARG A 116 6.34 27.31 34.81
CA ARG A 116 6.40 25.89 34.41
C ARG A 116 5.10 25.40 33.78
N ILE A 117 3.95 25.79 34.32
CA ILE A 117 2.63 25.48 33.75
C ILE A 117 2.49 26.09 32.35
N LYS A 118 2.93 27.34 32.14
CA LYS A 118 2.91 27.96 30.81
C LYS A 118 3.75 27.20 29.79
N GLU A 119 4.97 26.80 30.16
CA GLU A 119 5.84 26.00 29.29
C GLU A 119 5.19 24.65 28.92
N LEU A 120 4.65 23.94 29.90
CA LEU A 120 3.98 22.66 29.67
C LEU A 120 2.74 22.82 28.78
N ASN A 121 1.96 23.89 28.96
CA ASN A 121 0.83 24.20 28.09
C ASN A 121 1.26 24.50 26.65
N ASN A 122 2.39 25.19 26.45
CA ASN A 122 2.93 25.45 25.11
C ASN A 122 3.36 24.14 24.43
N LEU A 123 4.09 23.27 25.15
CA LEU A 123 4.49 21.96 24.64
C LEU A 123 3.28 21.07 24.32
N LEU A 124 2.25 21.10 25.18
CA LEU A 124 1.01 20.38 24.93
C LEU A 124 0.29 20.90 23.68
N ALA A 125 0.24 22.22 23.49
CA ALA A 125 -0.35 22.83 22.31
C ALA A 125 0.40 22.44 21.02
N GLU A 126 1.74 22.43 21.07
CA GLU A 126 2.58 22.02 19.95
C GLU A 126 2.42 20.52 19.63
N SER A 127 2.45 19.67 20.64
CA SER A 127 2.20 18.23 20.49
C SER A 127 0.80 17.97 19.90
N ASN A 128 -0.22 18.69 20.34
CA ASN A 128 -1.57 18.60 19.78
C ASN A 128 -1.62 19.05 18.31
N LYS A 129 -0.85 20.07 17.93
CA LYS A 129 -0.74 20.51 16.53
C LYS A 129 -0.12 19.40 15.66
N ILE A 130 0.96 18.80 16.12
CA ILE A 130 1.63 17.68 15.43
C ILE A 130 0.68 16.48 15.29
N ASN A 131 -0.05 16.14 16.37
CA ASN A 131 -1.04 15.07 16.33
C ASN A 131 -2.15 15.33 15.32
N ARG A 132 -2.66 16.56 15.22
CA ARG A 132 -3.66 16.92 14.19
C ARG A 132 -3.10 16.75 12.78
N THR A 133 -1.91 17.27 12.52
CA THR A 133 -1.29 17.12 11.19
C THR A 133 -1.02 15.65 10.84
N CYS A 134 -0.66 14.82 11.83
CA CYS A 134 -0.47 13.38 11.63
C CYS A 134 -1.81 12.67 11.34
N MET A 135 -2.88 13.06 12.02
CA MET A 135 -4.21 12.52 11.74
C MET A 135 -4.69 12.89 10.33
N GLU A 136 -4.48 14.12 9.90
CA GLU A 136 -4.80 14.58 8.54
C GLU A 136 -4.01 13.79 7.48
N THR A 137 -2.71 13.58 7.66
CA THR A 137 -1.91 12.78 6.71
C THR A 137 -2.35 11.32 6.68
N ILE A 138 -2.73 10.75 7.83
CA ILE A 138 -3.30 9.39 7.90
C ILE A 138 -4.62 9.32 7.12
N GLU A 139 -5.50 10.31 7.24
CA GLU A 139 -6.76 10.36 6.48
C GLU A 139 -6.50 10.48 4.98
N HIS A 140 -5.58 11.34 4.56
CA HIS A 140 -5.18 11.46 3.16
C HIS A 140 -4.61 10.14 2.61
N LEU A 141 -3.74 9.46 3.37
CA LEU A 141 -3.18 8.17 2.97
C LEU A 141 -4.23 7.08 2.90
N LYS A 142 -5.20 7.06 3.82
CA LYS A 142 -6.33 6.12 3.76
C LYS A 142 -7.19 6.35 2.52
N SER A 143 -7.48 7.61 2.20
CA SER A 143 -8.23 7.98 1.00
C SER A 143 -7.50 7.53 -0.28
N ALA A 144 -6.21 7.86 -0.39
CA ALA A 144 -5.37 7.45 -1.52
C ALA A 144 -5.24 5.92 -1.64
N ASN A 145 -5.17 5.20 -0.52
CA ASN A 145 -5.14 3.74 -0.53
C ASN A 145 -6.48 3.15 -1.02
N SER A 146 -7.61 3.73 -0.61
CA SER A 146 -8.93 3.34 -1.13
C SER A 146 -9.01 3.52 -2.64
N THR A 147 -8.57 4.67 -3.17
CA THR A 147 -8.60 4.91 -4.62
C THR A 147 -7.66 3.97 -5.37
N LEU A 148 -6.48 3.67 -4.83
CA LEU A 148 -5.55 2.71 -5.43
C LEU A 148 -6.12 1.29 -5.45
N LEU A 149 -6.83 0.88 -4.40
CA LEU A 149 -7.52 -0.40 -4.38
C LEU A 149 -8.63 -0.46 -5.44
N ASP A 150 -9.42 0.60 -5.58
CA ASP A 150 -10.45 0.68 -6.60
C ASP A 150 -9.83 0.60 -8.01
N GLU A 151 -8.75 1.34 -8.28
CA GLU A 151 -8.00 1.27 -9.53
C GLU A 151 -7.40 -0.13 -9.78
N GLN A 152 -6.85 -0.76 -8.74
CA GLN A 152 -6.32 -2.12 -8.84
C GLN A 152 -7.41 -3.13 -9.20
N THR A 153 -8.60 -3.03 -8.58
CA THR A 153 -9.73 -3.91 -8.91
C THR A 153 -10.24 -3.66 -10.33
N ALA A 154 -10.34 -2.40 -10.77
CA ALA A 154 -10.69 -2.06 -12.14
C ALA A 154 -9.69 -2.64 -13.15
N ASN A 155 -8.38 -2.53 -12.87
CA ASN A 155 -7.33 -3.11 -13.70
C ASN A 155 -7.36 -4.64 -13.73
N ALA A 156 -7.67 -5.30 -12.61
CA ALA A 156 -7.81 -6.75 -12.57
C ALA A 156 -8.94 -7.22 -13.51
N LEU A 157 -10.08 -6.54 -13.49
CA LEU A 157 -11.22 -6.85 -14.36
C LEU A 157 -10.91 -6.60 -15.84
N THR A 158 -10.17 -5.52 -16.17
CA THR A 158 -9.78 -5.26 -17.56
C THR A 158 -8.79 -6.29 -18.07
N VAL A 159 -7.84 -6.73 -17.24
CA VAL A 159 -6.91 -7.82 -17.57
C VAL A 159 -7.65 -9.12 -17.81
N GLU A 160 -8.57 -9.50 -16.92
CA GLU A 160 -9.39 -10.70 -17.08
C GLU A 160 -10.18 -10.68 -18.40
N ARG A 161 -10.73 -9.52 -18.76
CA ARG A 161 -11.42 -9.33 -20.05
C ARG A 161 -10.49 -9.50 -21.24
N LEU A 162 -9.30 -8.89 -21.20
CA LEU A 162 -8.31 -9.02 -22.27
C LEU A 162 -7.79 -10.45 -22.41
N GLU A 163 -7.65 -11.18 -21.30
CA GLU A 163 -7.29 -12.60 -21.32
C GLU A 163 -8.38 -13.47 -21.93
N TYR A 164 -9.65 -13.13 -21.70
CA TYR A 164 -10.78 -13.78 -22.36
C TYR A 164 -10.76 -13.53 -23.88
N ASP A 165 -10.70 -12.26 -24.30
CA ASP A 165 -10.68 -11.91 -25.73
C ASP A 165 -9.46 -12.53 -26.44
N LYS A 166 -8.30 -12.58 -25.77
CA LYS A 166 -7.10 -13.27 -26.29
C LYS A 166 -7.34 -14.77 -26.49
N ARG A 167 -8.05 -15.44 -25.59
CA ARG A 167 -8.37 -16.87 -25.72
C ARG A 167 -9.26 -17.10 -26.93
N GLU A 168 -10.31 -16.29 -27.11
CA GLU A 168 -11.19 -16.37 -28.28
C GLU A 168 -10.42 -16.19 -29.60
N LEU A 169 -9.55 -15.17 -29.68
CA LEU A 169 -8.74 -14.94 -30.89
C LEU A 169 -7.75 -16.08 -31.17
N VAL A 170 -7.20 -16.72 -30.13
CA VAL A 170 -6.33 -17.89 -30.30
C VAL A 170 -7.14 -19.08 -30.81
N GLU A 171 -8.36 -19.29 -30.31
CA GLU A 171 -9.26 -20.33 -30.79
C GLU A 171 -9.64 -20.10 -32.26
N GLU A 172 -10.06 -18.90 -32.64
CA GLU A 172 -10.33 -18.54 -34.04
C GLU A 172 -9.10 -18.74 -34.93
N ARG A 173 -7.92 -18.28 -34.50
CA ARG A 173 -6.66 -18.47 -35.23
C ARG A 173 -6.37 -19.95 -35.47
N THR A 174 -6.55 -20.79 -34.45
CA THR A 174 -6.30 -22.24 -34.58
C THR A 174 -7.27 -22.91 -35.54
N GLN A 175 -8.55 -22.49 -35.52
CA GLN A 175 -9.55 -22.94 -36.49
C GLN A 175 -9.18 -22.55 -37.93
N TYR A 176 -8.80 -21.29 -38.16
CA TYR A 176 -8.37 -20.84 -39.49
C TYR A 176 -7.12 -21.57 -39.97
N LEU A 177 -6.14 -21.81 -39.09
CA LEU A 177 -4.96 -22.61 -39.44
C LEU A 177 -5.34 -24.05 -39.82
N ALA A 178 -6.26 -24.68 -39.08
CA ALA A 178 -6.75 -26.02 -39.41
C ALA A 178 -7.49 -26.05 -40.77
N GLN A 179 -8.26 -25.00 -41.09
CA GLN A 179 -8.91 -24.88 -42.39
C GLN A 179 -7.89 -24.69 -43.52
N ILE A 180 -6.87 -23.86 -43.32
CA ILE A 180 -5.80 -23.64 -44.30
C ILE A 180 -5.05 -24.94 -44.57
N THR A 181 -4.66 -25.69 -43.53
CA THR A 181 -3.94 -26.97 -43.71
C THR A 181 -4.79 -28.01 -44.42
N PHE A 182 -6.11 -28.05 -44.13
CA PHE A 182 -7.05 -28.91 -44.84
C PHE A 182 -7.15 -28.57 -46.33
N LEU A 183 -7.28 -27.28 -46.68
CA LEU A 183 -7.32 -26.84 -48.07
C LEU A 183 -5.99 -27.07 -48.80
N GLN A 184 -4.86 -26.83 -48.14
CA GLN A 184 -3.53 -27.14 -48.68
C GLN A 184 -3.40 -28.63 -49.02
N LYS A 185 -3.88 -29.50 -48.13
CA LYS A 185 -3.89 -30.94 -48.38
C LYS A 185 -4.75 -31.30 -49.60
N GLN A 186 -5.96 -30.76 -49.71
CA GLN A 186 -6.80 -30.99 -50.88
C GLN A 186 -6.15 -30.53 -52.19
N ILE A 187 -5.48 -29.37 -52.18
CA ILE A 187 -4.77 -28.85 -53.35
C ILE A 187 -3.63 -29.80 -53.74
N GLU A 188 -2.86 -30.30 -52.77
CA GLU A 188 -1.77 -31.25 -53.04
C GLU A 188 -2.31 -32.58 -53.58
N ASP A 189 -3.40 -33.10 -53.00
CA ASP A 189 -4.07 -34.32 -53.49
C ASP A 189 -4.55 -34.14 -54.94
N LEU A 190 -5.22 -33.02 -55.25
CA LEU A 190 -5.66 -32.72 -56.62
C LEU A 190 -4.47 -32.60 -57.59
N LYS A 191 -3.41 -31.90 -57.19
CA LYS A 191 -2.19 -31.75 -57.98
C LYS A 191 -1.52 -33.10 -58.26
N ASN A 192 -1.50 -34.00 -57.28
CA ASN A 192 -0.99 -35.35 -57.46
C ASN A 192 -1.84 -36.14 -58.46
N THR A 193 -3.18 -36.08 -58.35
CA THR A 193 -4.06 -36.75 -59.31
C THR A 193 -3.91 -36.21 -60.73
N GLU A 194 -3.74 -34.89 -60.90
CA GLU A 194 -3.50 -34.27 -62.21
C GLU A 194 -2.15 -34.70 -62.78
N SER A 195 -1.11 -34.76 -61.94
CA SER A 195 0.22 -35.23 -62.33
C SER A 195 0.20 -36.69 -62.77
N ASP A 196 -0.50 -37.56 -62.04
CA ASP A 196 -0.65 -38.98 -62.39
C ASP A 196 -1.40 -39.15 -63.71
N MET A 197 -2.50 -38.42 -63.92
CA MET A 197 -3.23 -38.42 -65.20
C MET A 197 -2.34 -37.95 -66.36
N ARG A 198 -1.56 -36.89 -66.16
CA ARG A 198 -0.63 -36.37 -67.18
C ARG A 198 0.43 -37.42 -67.55
N LEU A 199 0.97 -38.12 -66.55
CA LEU A 199 1.94 -39.18 -66.76
C LEU A 199 1.33 -40.38 -67.49
N GLN A 200 0.09 -40.78 -67.14
CA GLN A 200 -0.64 -41.84 -67.83
C GLN A 200 -0.87 -41.49 -69.31
N LEU A 201 -1.37 -40.29 -69.60
CA LEU A 201 -1.57 -39.81 -70.96
C LEU A 201 -0.27 -39.81 -71.76
N GLN A 202 0.85 -39.37 -71.16
CA GLN A 202 2.16 -39.40 -71.80
C GLN A 202 2.63 -40.83 -72.09
N ARG A 203 2.41 -41.78 -71.16
CA ARG A 203 2.74 -43.20 -71.36
C ARG A 203 1.92 -43.80 -72.50
N GLU A 204 0.62 -43.53 -72.56
CA GLU A 204 -0.25 -44.00 -73.63
C GLU A 204 0.15 -43.43 -75.00
N LEU A 205 0.50 -42.13 -75.04
CA LEU A 205 0.97 -41.49 -76.26
C LEU A 205 2.27 -42.13 -76.78
N ILE A 206 3.25 -42.36 -75.90
CA ILE A 206 4.51 -43.03 -76.26
C ILE A 206 4.23 -44.46 -76.73
N HIS A 207 3.40 -45.21 -76.00
CA HIS A 207 3.04 -46.58 -76.36
C HIS A 207 2.40 -46.65 -77.75
N ARG A 208 1.46 -45.75 -78.03
CA ARG A 208 0.82 -45.65 -79.35
C ARG A 208 1.81 -45.25 -80.44
N GLY A 209 2.68 -44.26 -80.19
CA GLY A 209 3.73 -43.87 -81.13
C GLY A 209 4.73 -44.99 -81.44
N LEU A 210 5.06 -45.83 -80.45
CA LEU A 210 5.88 -47.03 -80.64
C LEU A 210 5.17 -48.08 -81.51
N LEU A 211 3.88 -48.33 -81.28
CA LEU A 211 3.09 -49.22 -82.13
C LEU A 211 3.01 -48.71 -83.57
N ASP A 212 2.73 -47.42 -83.76
CA ASP A 212 2.67 -46.79 -85.08
C ASP A 212 4.03 -46.90 -85.80
N ALA A 213 5.14 -46.64 -85.09
CA ALA A 213 6.50 -46.78 -85.63
C ALA A 213 6.86 -48.24 -85.96
N ALA A 214 6.40 -49.21 -85.17
CA ALA A 214 6.60 -50.64 -85.45
C ALA A 214 5.80 -51.10 -86.69
N CYS A 215 4.71 -50.43 -87.05
CA CYS A 215 3.93 -50.69 -88.25
C CYS A 215 4.47 -49.97 -89.50
N MET A 216 5.48 -49.10 -89.37
CA MET A 216 6.13 -48.46 -90.52
C MET A 216 7.02 -49.46 -91.28
N PRO A 217 6.91 -49.57 -92.61
CA PRO A 217 7.79 -50.44 -93.39
C PRO A 217 9.23 -49.93 -93.31
N LEU A 218 10.15 -50.78 -92.84
CA LEU A 218 11.59 -50.51 -92.79
C LEU A 218 12.12 -50.42 -94.23
N SER A 219 12.52 -49.23 -94.68
CA SER A 219 13.35 -49.07 -95.87
C SER A 219 14.80 -49.35 -95.48
N VAL A 220 15.22 -50.60 -95.64
CA VAL A 220 16.61 -51.01 -95.46
C VAL A 220 17.38 -50.62 -96.74
N GLU A 221 18.08 -49.49 -96.71
CA GLU A 221 19.25 -49.32 -97.58
C GLU A 221 20.45 -49.97 -96.87
N GLU A 222 20.77 -51.19 -97.27
CA GLU A 222 22.01 -51.88 -96.88
C GLU A 222 23.22 -51.11 -97.43
N SER A 223 23.96 -50.44 -96.54
CA SER A 223 25.36 -50.08 -96.78
C SER A 223 26.23 -50.94 -95.85
N PRO A 224 27.24 -51.67 -96.36
CA PRO A 224 28.06 -52.53 -95.53
C PRO A 224 29.12 -51.68 -94.84
N SER A 225 28.86 -51.26 -93.61
CA SER A 225 29.94 -50.88 -92.70
C SER A 225 29.85 -51.75 -91.46
N ASP A 226 30.76 -52.73 -91.42
CA ASP A 226 31.18 -53.41 -90.20
C ASP A 226 31.66 -52.38 -89.19
N GLN A 227 30.76 -51.90 -88.35
CA GLN A 227 31.14 -51.25 -87.11
C GLN A 227 30.22 -51.75 -86.02
N LYS A 228 30.58 -52.92 -85.48
CA LYS A 228 30.23 -53.32 -84.12
C LYS A 228 30.70 -52.19 -83.20
N CYS A 229 29.84 -51.21 -82.96
CA CYS A 229 30.00 -50.27 -81.87
C CYS A 229 29.74 -51.03 -80.57
N ARG A 230 30.74 -51.82 -80.16
CA ARG A 230 30.86 -52.23 -78.77
C ARG A 230 31.29 -50.96 -78.05
N THR A 231 30.34 -50.24 -77.49
CA THR A 231 30.61 -49.26 -76.45
C THR A 231 31.19 -50.04 -75.27
N LEU A 232 32.52 -50.17 -75.26
CA LEU A 232 33.26 -50.61 -74.10
C LEU A 232 33.06 -49.51 -73.05
N SER A 233 32.11 -49.73 -72.13
CA SER A 233 32.06 -48.98 -70.89
C SER A 233 33.26 -49.43 -70.05
N SER A 234 34.41 -48.79 -70.22
CA SER A 234 35.52 -48.98 -69.28
C SER A 234 35.10 -48.33 -67.96
N LEU A 235 34.79 -49.16 -66.97
CA LEU A 235 34.72 -48.69 -65.60
C LEU A 235 36.13 -48.27 -65.18
N PRO A 236 36.32 -47.09 -64.58
CA PRO A 236 37.63 -46.70 -64.08
C PRO A 236 38.02 -47.61 -62.91
N ASP A 237 39.03 -48.46 -63.10
CA ASP A 237 39.55 -49.38 -62.07
C ASP A 237 40.46 -48.68 -61.04
N VAL A 238 40.80 -47.41 -61.25
CA VAL A 238 41.75 -46.66 -60.41
C VAL A 238 41.11 -45.36 -59.93
N ILE A 239 41.09 -45.18 -58.62
CA ILE A 239 40.70 -43.90 -57.98
C ILE A 239 41.80 -42.89 -58.30
N ALA A 240 41.49 -41.91 -59.16
CA ALA A 240 42.45 -40.89 -59.57
C ALA A 240 42.79 -39.90 -58.44
N PHE A 241 41.84 -39.61 -57.55
CA PHE A 241 42.03 -38.68 -56.44
C PHE A 241 40.95 -38.87 -55.36
N SER A 242 41.31 -38.68 -54.09
CA SER A 242 40.38 -38.68 -52.95
C SER A 242 40.58 -37.43 -52.11
N ILE A 243 39.49 -36.76 -51.73
CA ILE A 243 39.51 -35.59 -50.86
C ILE A 243 38.85 -35.96 -49.55
N THR A 244 39.55 -35.75 -48.45
CA THR A 244 38.97 -35.89 -47.12
C THR A 244 38.38 -34.55 -46.70
N THR A 245 37.06 -34.46 -46.61
CA THR A 245 36.35 -33.29 -46.08
C THR A 245 36.14 -33.45 -44.57
N ALA A 246 36.11 -32.34 -43.84
CA ALA A 246 35.84 -32.34 -42.40
C ALA A 246 34.34 -32.49 -42.06
N ASP A 247 33.47 -32.15 -43.02
CA ASP A 247 32.02 -32.13 -42.87
C ASP A 247 31.34 -33.10 -43.85
N ASP A 248 30.09 -33.49 -43.51
CA ASP A 248 29.24 -34.36 -44.32
C ASP A 248 28.87 -33.69 -45.67
N VAL A 249 29.23 -34.35 -46.77
CA VAL A 249 28.96 -33.89 -48.13
C VAL A 249 27.59 -34.40 -48.58
N ASN A 250 26.65 -33.48 -48.83
CA ASN A 250 25.29 -33.82 -49.25
C ASN A 250 25.10 -33.82 -50.77
N CYS A 251 25.91 -33.05 -51.49
CA CYS A 251 25.83 -33.00 -52.95
C CYS A 251 27.20 -32.78 -53.61
N VAL A 252 27.38 -33.42 -54.77
CA VAL A 252 28.56 -33.26 -55.63
C VAL A 252 28.08 -33.08 -57.07
N ARG A 253 28.70 -32.16 -57.82
CA ARG A 253 28.47 -31.97 -59.25
C ARG A 253 29.80 -31.81 -59.97
N ILE A 254 29.93 -32.46 -61.12
CA ILE A 254 31.09 -32.34 -62.00
C ILE A 254 30.62 -31.60 -63.26
N SER A 255 31.46 -30.70 -63.78
CA SER A 255 31.17 -30.01 -65.04
C SER A 255 31.09 -31.01 -66.19
N PRO A 256 30.28 -30.76 -67.23
CA PRO A 256 30.25 -31.63 -68.42
C PRO A 256 31.61 -31.75 -69.13
N SER A 257 32.50 -30.77 -68.94
CA SER A 257 33.87 -30.80 -69.47
C SER A 257 34.86 -31.59 -68.61
N GLY A 258 34.52 -31.91 -67.36
CA GLY A 258 35.38 -32.63 -66.42
C GLY A 258 36.46 -31.79 -65.74
N ASP A 259 36.62 -30.51 -66.10
CA ASP A 259 37.70 -29.64 -65.57
C ASP A 259 37.38 -29.04 -64.19
N LEU A 260 36.12 -29.09 -63.77
CA LEU A 260 35.68 -28.48 -62.53
C LEU A 260 34.71 -29.41 -61.83
N PHE A 261 34.85 -29.53 -60.51
CA PHE A 261 33.80 -30.12 -59.70
C PHE A 261 33.50 -29.24 -58.49
N SER A 262 32.27 -29.33 -58.03
CA SER A 262 31.77 -28.65 -56.85
C SER A 262 31.16 -29.64 -55.86
N TYR A 263 31.28 -29.33 -54.58
CA TYR A 263 30.62 -30.07 -53.52
C TYR A 263 30.12 -29.13 -52.42
N GLY A 264 29.06 -29.54 -51.72
CA GLY A 264 28.44 -28.75 -50.66
C GLY A 264 27.80 -29.60 -49.57
N GLY A 265 27.76 -29.05 -48.35
CA GLY A 265 27.25 -29.69 -47.14
C GLY A 265 26.22 -28.84 -46.40
N LEU A 266 25.99 -29.14 -45.12
CA LEU A 266 25.05 -28.44 -44.23
C LEU A 266 25.49 -27.02 -43.84
N ASP A 267 26.76 -26.70 -44.03
CA ASP A 267 27.39 -25.42 -43.66
C ASP A 267 27.01 -24.26 -44.60
N ARG A 268 26.16 -24.53 -45.60
CA ARG A 268 25.70 -23.58 -46.64
C ARG A 268 26.85 -22.99 -47.47
N LYS A 269 28.02 -23.62 -47.48
CA LYS A 269 29.14 -23.24 -48.36
C LYS A 269 29.24 -24.22 -49.53
N VAL A 270 29.72 -23.70 -50.66
CA VAL A 270 29.99 -24.50 -51.86
C VAL A 270 31.47 -24.37 -52.18
N TRP A 271 32.15 -25.50 -52.27
CA TRP A 271 33.55 -25.57 -52.62
C TRP A 271 33.68 -25.85 -54.11
N LEU A 272 34.58 -25.12 -54.78
CA LEU A 272 34.86 -25.25 -56.20
C LEU A 272 36.32 -25.68 -56.37
N CYS A 273 36.53 -26.77 -57.08
CA CYS A 273 37.84 -27.36 -57.28
C CYS A 273 38.11 -27.55 -58.78
N ASN A 274 39.21 -26.96 -59.25
CA ASN A 274 39.66 -27.11 -60.62
C ASN A 274 40.53 -28.37 -60.74
N ILE A 275 40.12 -29.29 -61.60
CA ILE A 275 40.84 -30.52 -61.92
C ILE A 275 41.85 -30.18 -63.00
N LYS A 276 43.10 -29.92 -62.61
CA LYS A 276 44.20 -29.83 -63.56
C LYS A 276 44.58 -31.25 -63.99
N GLY A 277 44.20 -31.63 -65.21
CA GLY A 277 44.72 -32.85 -65.82
C GLY A 277 46.23 -32.79 -65.92
N GLY A 278 46.93 -33.61 -65.14
CA GLY A 278 48.30 -33.99 -65.44
C GLY A 278 48.26 -34.91 -66.65
N GLY A 279 49.03 -34.59 -67.69
CA GLY A 279 49.24 -35.50 -68.82
C GLY A 279 49.92 -36.79 -68.41
#